data_AF-A0A5J6P5G4-F1
#
_entry.id   AF-A0A5J6P5G4-F1
#
_cell.length_a   1.000
_cell.length_b   1.000
_cell.length_c   1.000
_cell.angle_alpha   90.00
_cell.angle_beta   90.00
_cell.angle_gamma   90.00
#
_symmetry.space_group_name_H-M   'P 1'
#
loop_
_entity.id
_entity.type
_entity.pdbx_description
1 polymer ?
#
loop_
_entity_poly.entity_id
_entity_poly.type
_entity_poly.pdbx_seq_one_letter_code
_entity_poly.pdbx_strand_id
1 'polypeptide(L)'
;MDSIAYELCEDANIECYKVGNEQQEVVLVDNYLKGALALKERAVQINEFAVADSFYPGVRMQVPQEYTMALVKNLGFFMEQFFHLEVRKIRKAVSKFSIITTRQSELELLQRIPHFDSPSRKGLAFVHYLQTVPGTGTSLYRHRPTNYEYIDEQRYPRYIEKIQERYPTEDTYPEGYIQGSTDQFDEIAAYDAVFNRLLMYRGTSLHCGKIGDGYNFDPNPATGRLTVTSFFEFN
;
A
#
# COMPACT_ATOMS: atom_id res chain seq x y z
N MET A 1 -3.73 -28.59 -7.00
CA MET A 1 -3.57 -27.13 -7.08
C MET A 1 -2.93 -26.86 -8.41
N ASP A 2 -3.58 -26.05 -9.24
CA ASP A 2 -2.96 -25.58 -10.46
C ASP A 2 -1.71 -24.75 -10.11
N SER A 3 -0.67 -24.85 -10.93
CA SER A 3 0.54 -24.06 -10.72
C SER A 3 0.23 -22.58 -10.90
N ILE A 4 0.61 -21.75 -9.92
CA ILE A 4 0.47 -20.30 -10.06
C ILE A 4 1.48 -19.81 -11.09
N ALA A 5 0.98 -19.22 -12.18
CA ALA A 5 1.79 -18.55 -13.20
C ALA A 5 2.21 -17.16 -12.72
N TYR A 6 3.49 -16.97 -12.46
CA TYR A 6 4.02 -15.73 -11.91
C TYR A 6 4.50 -14.72 -12.97
N GLU A 7 4.19 -14.95 -14.25
CA GLU A 7 4.47 -14.00 -15.32
C GLU A 7 3.46 -12.85 -15.37
N LEU A 8 3.92 -11.72 -15.93
CA LEU A 8 3.07 -10.60 -16.33
C LEU A 8 2.00 -11.06 -17.34
N CYS A 9 0.76 -10.57 -17.22
CA CYS A 9 -0.24 -10.81 -18.27
C CYS A 9 0.20 -10.22 -19.62
N GLU A 10 -0.27 -10.82 -20.71
CA GLU A 10 0.00 -10.31 -22.06
C GLU A 10 -0.69 -8.99 -22.34
N ASP A 11 -1.83 -8.76 -21.69
CA ASP A 11 -2.64 -7.55 -21.73
C ASP A 11 -2.41 -6.63 -20.51
N ALA A 12 -1.31 -6.82 -19.77
CA ALA A 12 -0.98 -5.96 -18.65
C ALA A 12 -0.82 -4.50 -19.13
N ASN A 13 -1.54 -3.58 -18.49
CA ASN A 13 -1.45 -2.15 -18.77
C ASN A 13 -0.63 -1.48 -17.67
N ILE A 14 0.56 -0.99 -18.01
CA ILE A 14 1.48 -0.37 -17.05
C ILE A 14 1.58 1.13 -17.34
N GLU A 15 1.23 1.93 -16.35
CA GLU A 15 1.27 3.39 -16.42
C GLU A 15 2.15 3.96 -15.31
N CYS A 16 2.94 4.98 -15.66
CA CYS A 16 3.80 5.70 -14.73
C CYS A 16 3.27 7.11 -14.50
N TYR A 17 2.96 7.43 -13.26
CA TYR A 17 2.40 8.71 -12.84
C TYR A 17 3.39 9.48 -11.96
N LYS A 18 3.40 10.80 -12.13
CA LYS A 18 4.01 11.77 -11.21
C LYS A 18 2.87 12.59 -10.60
N VAL A 19 2.58 12.38 -9.33
CA VAL A 19 1.40 12.96 -8.66
C VAL A 19 1.78 14.06 -7.68
N GLY A 20 0.87 15.01 -7.47
CA GLY A 20 1.07 16.14 -6.57
C GLY A 20 2.11 17.16 -7.06
N ASN A 21 2.38 18.15 -6.21
CA ASN A 21 3.33 19.23 -6.49
C ASN A 21 4.78 18.74 -6.43
N GLU A 22 5.07 17.76 -5.60
CA GLU A 22 6.40 17.17 -5.44
C GLU A 22 6.65 16.00 -6.39
N GLN A 23 5.69 15.73 -7.30
CA GLN A 23 5.83 14.77 -8.40
C GLN A 23 6.20 13.36 -7.91
N GLN A 24 5.46 12.87 -6.90
CA GLN A 24 5.68 11.54 -6.32
C GLN A 24 5.45 10.45 -7.37
N GLU A 25 6.37 9.50 -7.45
CA GLU A 25 6.29 8.40 -8.40
C GLU A 25 5.29 7.33 -7.99
N VAL A 26 4.38 7.00 -8.89
CA VAL A 26 3.46 5.86 -8.77
C VAL A 26 3.47 5.09 -10.07
N VAL A 27 3.65 3.77 -9.99
CA VAL A 27 3.39 2.85 -11.10
C VAL A 27 2.08 2.14 -10.81
N LEU A 28 1.15 2.22 -11.76
CA LEU A 28 -0.10 1.49 -11.79
C LEU A 28 0.04 0.36 -12.81
N VAL A 29 -0.34 -0.86 -12.43
CA VAL A 29 -0.39 -2.00 -13.34
C VAL A 29 -1.77 -2.62 -13.26
N ASP A 30 -2.57 -2.45 -14.30
CA ASP A 30 -3.79 -3.23 -14.48
C ASP A 30 -3.48 -4.57 -15.15
N ASN A 31 -4.24 -5.60 -14.78
CA ASN A 31 -4.01 -6.98 -15.22
C ASN A 31 -2.56 -7.44 -14.98
N TYR A 32 -2.05 -7.31 -13.75
CA TYR A 32 -0.65 -7.60 -13.43
C TYR A 32 -0.25 -9.08 -13.65
N LEU A 33 -0.82 -10.01 -12.90
CA LEU A 33 -0.28 -11.38 -12.80
C LEU A 33 -1.17 -12.40 -13.51
N LYS A 34 -0.60 -13.25 -14.39
CA LYS A 34 -1.36 -14.32 -15.07
C LYS A 34 -2.05 -15.26 -14.07
N GLY A 35 -1.35 -15.61 -13.00
CA GLY A 35 -1.83 -16.50 -11.94
C GLY A 35 -2.62 -15.82 -10.82
N ALA A 36 -3.12 -14.58 -10.99
CA ALA A 36 -3.79 -13.84 -9.90
C ALA A 36 -4.99 -14.60 -9.29
N LEU A 37 -5.79 -15.29 -10.11
CA LEU A 37 -6.91 -16.10 -9.62
C LEU A 37 -6.43 -17.30 -8.79
N ALA A 38 -5.46 -18.06 -9.30
CA ALA A 38 -4.87 -19.19 -8.56
C ALA A 38 -4.18 -18.73 -7.26
N LEU A 39 -3.58 -17.54 -7.26
CA LEU A 39 -2.99 -16.94 -6.06
C LEU A 39 -4.06 -16.57 -5.02
N LYS A 40 -5.20 -16.01 -5.45
CA LYS A 40 -6.37 -15.78 -4.59
C LYS A 40 -6.93 -17.08 -4.04
N GLU A 41 -7.16 -18.08 -4.89
CA GLU A 41 -7.69 -19.39 -4.48
C GLU A 41 -6.79 -20.07 -3.46
N ARG A 42 -5.46 -19.97 -3.63
CA ARG A 42 -4.51 -20.42 -2.63
C ARG A 42 -4.70 -19.72 -1.29
N ALA A 43 -4.88 -18.39 -1.29
CA ALA A 43 -5.11 -17.65 -0.05
C ALA A 43 -6.41 -18.12 0.66
N VAL A 44 -7.46 -18.39 -0.11
CA VAL A 44 -8.73 -18.93 0.38
C VAL A 44 -8.59 -20.35 0.91
N GLN A 45 -7.80 -21.20 0.25
CA GLN A 45 -7.60 -22.59 0.67
C GLN A 45 -6.76 -22.71 1.94
N ILE A 46 -5.70 -21.90 2.07
CA ILE A 46 -4.83 -21.93 3.25
C ILE A 46 -5.53 -21.24 4.43
N ASN A 47 -5.98 -20.00 4.24
CA ASN A 47 -6.73 -19.21 5.22
C ASN A 47 -6.12 -19.17 6.66
N GLU A 48 -4.80 -19.24 6.77
CA GLU A 48 -4.04 -19.14 8.03
C GLU A 48 -3.64 -17.69 8.34
N PHE A 49 -4.61 -16.77 8.25
CA PHE A 49 -4.39 -15.36 8.55
C PHE A 49 -4.25 -15.15 10.06
N ALA A 50 -3.25 -14.34 10.46
CA ALA A 50 -3.03 -13.93 11.83
C ALA A 50 -3.03 -12.41 11.94
N VAL A 51 -3.30 -11.88 13.14
CA VAL A 51 -3.22 -10.44 13.40
C VAL A 51 -1.83 -9.93 12.99
N ALA A 52 -1.81 -8.84 12.23
CA ALA A 52 -0.58 -8.25 11.76
C ALA A 52 0.25 -7.67 12.92
N ASP A 53 1.54 -7.49 12.65
CA ASP A 53 2.42 -6.70 13.50
C ASP A 53 1.97 -5.23 13.59
N SER A 54 2.49 -4.53 14.59
CA SER A 54 2.14 -3.14 14.91
C SER A 54 2.10 -2.29 13.65
N PHE A 55 1.00 -1.55 13.47
CA PHE A 55 0.70 -0.56 12.43
C PHE A 55 -0.32 -0.99 11.34
N TYR A 56 -0.32 -2.23 10.85
CA TYR A 56 -1.30 -2.63 9.82
C TYR A 56 -2.69 -2.97 10.44
N PRO A 57 -3.80 -2.33 9.99
CA PRO A 57 -5.12 -2.49 10.60
C PRO A 57 -5.85 -3.76 10.13
N GLY A 58 -5.26 -4.92 10.36
CA GLY A 58 -5.91 -6.19 10.07
C GLY A 58 -5.03 -7.43 10.17
N VAL A 59 -5.28 -8.39 9.28
CA VAL A 59 -4.65 -9.72 9.32
C VAL A 59 -3.72 -9.94 8.13
N ARG A 60 -2.69 -10.76 8.35
CA ARG A 60 -1.66 -11.12 7.37
C ARG A 60 -1.40 -12.62 7.34
N MET A 61 -0.99 -13.10 6.18
CA MET A 61 -0.55 -14.48 5.96
C MET A 61 0.65 -14.49 5.00
N GLN A 62 1.49 -15.52 5.09
CA GLN A 62 2.60 -15.69 4.15
C GLN A 62 2.12 -15.91 2.72
N VAL A 63 2.78 -15.24 1.77
CA VAL A 63 2.62 -15.47 0.33
C VAL A 63 3.77 -16.37 -0.16
N PRO A 64 3.59 -17.15 -1.24
CA PRO A 64 4.70 -17.91 -1.83
C PRO A 64 5.90 -17.00 -2.18
N GLN A 65 7.12 -17.48 -1.96
CA GLN A 65 8.34 -16.72 -2.19
C GLN A 65 8.47 -16.30 -3.67
N GLU A 66 8.00 -17.15 -4.57
CA GLU A 66 7.96 -16.95 -6.01
C GLU A 66 7.22 -15.67 -6.39
N TYR A 67 6.18 -15.28 -5.63
CA TYR A 67 5.50 -14.00 -5.84
C TYR A 67 6.45 -12.81 -5.65
N THR A 68 7.30 -12.85 -4.62
CA THR A 68 8.25 -11.76 -4.35
C THR A 68 9.31 -11.69 -5.44
N MET A 69 9.77 -12.84 -5.94
CA MET A 69 10.69 -12.90 -7.08
C MET A 69 10.04 -12.39 -8.37
N ALA A 70 8.74 -12.64 -8.54
CA ALA A 70 7.96 -12.18 -9.69
C ALA A 70 7.91 -10.66 -9.77
N LEU A 71 7.74 -9.96 -8.64
CA LEU A 71 7.79 -8.49 -8.61
C LEU A 71 9.10 -7.97 -9.17
N VAL A 72 10.23 -8.57 -8.79
CA VAL A 72 11.55 -8.20 -9.31
C VAL A 72 11.66 -8.50 -10.81
N LYS A 73 11.27 -9.71 -11.23
CA LYS A 73 11.34 -10.15 -12.62
C LYS A 73 10.48 -9.27 -13.55
N ASN A 74 9.26 -8.96 -13.11
CA ASN A 74 8.25 -8.31 -13.94
C ASN A 74 8.36 -6.77 -13.90
N LEU A 75 8.78 -6.19 -12.75
CA LEU A 75 8.76 -4.74 -12.54
C LEU A 75 10.15 -4.13 -12.34
N GLY A 76 11.22 -4.94 -12.39
CA GLY A 76 12.60 -4.47 -12.18
C GLY A 76 13.01 -3.34 -13.11
N PHE A 77 12.57 -3.36 -14.37
CA PHE A 77 12.78 -2.25 -15.31
C PHE A 77 12.25 -0.92 -14.76
N PHE A 78 11.06 -0.90 -14.17
CA PHE A 78 10.45 0.32 -13.62
C PHE A 78 11.13 0.76 -12.32
N MET A 79 11.58 -0.19 -11.49
CA MET A 79 12.39 0.12 -10.30
C MET A 79 13.66 0.88 -10.70
N GLU A 80 14.36 0.43 -11.76
CA GLU A 80 15.60 1.05 -12.22
C GLU A 80 15.37 2.35 -12.99
N GLN A 81 14.42 2.36 -13.94
CA GLN A 81 14.28 3.49 -14.87
C GLN A 81 13.40 4.62 -14.33
N PHE A 82 12.37 4.29 -13.53
CA PHE A 82 11.41 5.28 -13.04
C PHE A 82 11.68 5.71 -11.60
N PHE A 83 12.04 4.76 -10.73
CA PHE A 83 12.36 5.06 -9.32
C PHE A 83 13.86 5.30 -9.07
N HIS A 84 14.72 4.98 -10.04
CA HIS A 84 16.18 5.08 -9.94
C HIS A 84 16.76 4.22 -8.81
N LEU A 85 16.21 3.02 -8.64
CA LEU A 85 16.63 2.03 -7.64
C LEU A 85 17.12 0.76 -8.34
N GLU A 86 18.42 0.47 -8.20
CA GLU A 86 19.05 -0.69 -8.84
C GLU A 86 18.57 -1.99 -8.21
N VAL A 87 17.98 -2.89 -9.00
CA VAL A 87 17.43 -4.17 -8.51
C VAL A 87 18.49 -5.02 -7.79
N ARG A 88 19.73 -4.94 -8.25
CA ARG A 88 20.90 -5.63 -7.68
C ARG A 88 21.23 -5.17 -6.24
N LYS A 89 20.72 -4.00 -5.83
CA LYS A 89 20.90 -3.43 -4.50
C LYS A 89 19.76 -3.74 -3.55
N ILE A 90 18.76 -4.52 -3.94
CA ILE A 90 17.71 -4.97 -3.02
C ILE A 90 18.37 -5.71 -1.85
N ARG A 91 18.25 -5.11 -0.65
CA ARG A 91 18.74 -5.64 0.62
C ARG A 91 17.70 -6.53 1.27
N LYS A 92 16.43 -6.11 1.21
CA LYS A 92 15.30 -6.78 1.84
C LYS A 92 14.09 -6.68 0.93
N ALA A 93 13.38 -7.79 0.77
CA ALA A 93 12.12 -7.87 0.05
C ALA A 93 11.17 -8.77 0.83
N VAL A 94 10.03 -8.22 1.27
CA VAL A 94 9.02 -8.95 2.02
C VAL A 94 7.68 -8.75 1.35
N SER A 95 6.91 -9.83 1.21
CA SER A 95 5.53 -9.81 0.71
C SER A 95 4.64 -10.61 1.65
N LYS A 96 3.39 -10.17 1.84
CA LYS A 96 2.38 -10.83 2.66
C LYS A 96 1.02 -10.71 2.01
N PHE A 97 0.20 -11.76 2.09
CA PHE A 97 -1.24 -11.57 1.94
C PHE A 97 -1.73 -10.70 3.10
N SER A 98 -2.62 -9.77 2.81
CA SER A 98 -3.07 -8.74 3.74
C SER A 98 -4.55 -8.44 3.53
N ILE A 99 -5.34 -8.41 4.61
CA ILE A 99 -6.75 -8.04 4.62
C ILE A 99 -6.98 -7.02 5.73
N ILE A 100 -7.64 -5.91 5.43
CA ILE A 100 -8.05 -4.93 6.44
C ILE A 100 -9.28 -5.45 7.16
N THR A 101 -9.21 -5.57 8.48
CA THR A 101 -10.27 -6.14 9.32
C THR A 101 -10.57 -5.34 10.58
N THR A 102 -9.69 -4.40 10.95
CA THR A 102 -9.90 -3.52 12.11
C THR A 102 -10.99 -2.50 11.78
N ARG A 103 -12.03 -2.41 12.62
CA ARG A 103 -13.12 -1.46 12.37
C ARG A 103 -12.69 -0.03 12.71
N GLN A 104 -13.42 0.96 12.18
CA GLN A 104 -13.16 2.39 12.41
C GLN A 104 -13.04 2.75 13.91
N SER A 105 -13.87 2.14 14.76
CA SER A 105 -13.88 2.36 16.22
C SER A 105 -12.72 1.70 16.96
N GLU A 106 -11.95 0.84 16.31
CA GLU A 106 -10.86 0.04 16.89
C GLU A 106 -9.49 0.49 16.36
N LEU A 107 -9.44 1.55 15.54
CA LEU A 107 -8.20 2.05 14.97
C LEU A 107 -7.33 2.72 16.03
N GLU A 108 -6.05 2.37 15.99
CA GLU A 108 -5.00 3.14 16.66
C GLU A 108 -4.89 4.53 16.05
N LEU A 109 -4.48 5.53 16.83
CA LEU A 109 -4.50 6.95 16.42
C LEU A 109 -3.77 7.21 15.09
N LEU A 110 -2.59 6.61 14.90
CA LEU A 110 -1.78 6.78 13.69
C LEU A 110 -2.36 6.06 12.47
N GLN A 111 -3.32 5.14 12.64
CA GLN A 111 -4.03 4.51 11.53
C GLN A 111 -5.15 5.41 10.97
N ARG A 112 -5.50 6.49 11.68
CA ARG A 112 -6.58 7.43 11.33
C ARG A 112 -6.11 8.57 10.43
N ILE A 113 -4.80 8.72 10.23
CA ILE A 113 -4.18 9.77 9.39
C ILE A 113 -3.20 9.18 8.38
N PRO A 114 -2.86 9.89 7.29
CA PRO A 114 -1.83 9.48 6.34
C PRO A 114 -0.50 9.17 7.00
N HIS A 115 0.15 8.11 6.53
CA HIS A 115 1.44 7.63 7.04
C HIS A 115 2.45 7.40 5.92
N PHE A 116 3.66 7.05 6.31
CA PHE A 116 4.73 6.62 5.43
C PHE A 116 5.40 5.40 6.08
N ASP A 117 5.94 4.48 5.28
CA ASP A 117 6.48 3.20 5.76
C ASP A 117 7.89 3.34 6.35
N SER A 118 8.68 4.25 5.79
CA SER A 118 10.07 4.47 6.17
C SER A 118 10.53 5.85 5.70
N PRO A 119 11.39 6.56 6.46
CA PRO A 119 12.01 7.80 6.00
C PRO A 119 13.10 7.57 4.93
N SER A 120 13.48 6.32 4.65
CA SER A 120 14.46 6.00 3.61
C SER A 120 13.88 6.19 2.21
N ARG A 121 14.52 7.05 1.41
CA ARG A 121 14.21 7.23 -0.02
C ARG A 121 14.51 5.99 -0.88
N LYS A 122 15.16 4.98 -0.29
CA LYS A 122 15.52 3.70 -0.91
C LYS A 122 14.53 2.59 -0.57
N GLY A 123 13.25 2.93 -0.39
CA GLY A 123 12.17 1.99 -0.12
C GLY A 123 11.05 2.09 -1.14
N LEU A 124 10.54 0.94 -1.59
CA LEU A 124 9.32 0.83 -2.41
C LEU A 124 8.27 -0.01 -1.70
N ALA A 125 7.03 0.48 -1.73
CA ALA A 125 5.85 -0.22 -1.28
C ALA A 125 5.02 -0.69 -2.48
N PHE A 126 4.38 -1.85 -2.34
CA PHE A 126 3.55 -2.46 -3.36
C PHE A 126 2.22 -2.88 -2.77
N VAL A 127 1.13 -2.68 -3.52
CA VAL A 127 -0.21 -3.20 -3.18
C VAL A 127 -0.80 -3.86 -4.42
N HIS A 128 -0.89 -5.20 -4.42
CA HIS A 128 -1.57 -5.97 -5.45
C HIS A 128 -2.94 -6.41 -4.97
N TYR A 129 -3.99 -5.96 -5.64
CA TYR A 129 -5.37 -6.25 -5.32
C TYR A 129 -5.79 -7.61 -5.89
N LEU A 130 -6.21 -8.53 -5.03
CA LEU A 130 -6.77 -9.83 -5.41
C LEU A 130 -8.29 -9.90 -5.23
N GLN A 131 -8.91 -8.73 -5.05
CA GLN A 131 -10.35 -8.55 -5.01
C GLN A 131 -10.71 -7.16 -5.49
N THR A 132 -11.79 -7.05 -6.28
CA THR A 132 -12.44 -5.76 -6.53
C THR A 132 -13.37 -5.45 -5.37
N VAL A 133 -13.09 -4.39 -4.62
CA VAL A 133 -13.94 -3.96 -3.50
C VAL A 133 -14.27 -2.47 -3.69
N PRO A 134 -15.48 -2.14 -4.17
CA PRO A 134 -15.88 -0.76 -4.43
C PRO A 134 -15.70 0.16 -3.22
N GLY A 135 -15.31 1.41 -3.47
CA GLY A 135 -15.07 2.39 -2.41
C GLY A 135 -13.81 2.12 -1.59
N THR A 136 -12.98 1.14 -1.96
CA THR A 136 -11.69 0.91 -1.33
C THR A 136 -10.54 1.05 -2.32
N GLY A 137 -9.30 1.16 -1.84
CA GLY A 137 -8.13 1.41 -2.68
C GLY A 137 -6.93 1.91 -1.89
N THR A 138 -6.08 2.71 -2.53
CA THR A 138 -4.96 3.42 -1.90
C THR A 138 -5.03 4.89 -2.31
N SER A 139 -4.86 5.78 -1.35
CA SER A 139 -4.77 7.21 -1.59
C SER A 139 -3.41 7.75 -1.15
N LEU A 140 -2.87 8.71 -1.90
CA LEU A 140 -1.68 9.48 -1.55
C LEU A 140 -2.09 10.89 -1.12
N TYR A 141 -1.31 11.47 -0.22
CA TYR A 141 -1.67 12.71 0.46
C TYR A 141 -0.54 13.74 0.47
N ARG A 142 -0.93 15.00 0.63
CA ARG A 142 -0.06 16.10 1.04
C ARG A 142 -0.46 16.58 2.42
N HIS A 143 0.49 16.70 3.34
CA HIS A 143 0.26 17.34 4.63
C HIS A 143 0.26 18.86 4.46
N ARG A 144 -0.88 19.52 4.69
CA ARG A 144 -1.08 20.96 4.45
C ARG A 144 -0.15 21.86 5.27
N PRO A 145 0.05 21.65 6.59
CA PRO A 145 0.92 22.52 7.40
C PRO A 145 2.39 22.56 6.94
N THR A 146 2.88 21.47 6.33
CA THR A 146 4.27 21.38 5.84
C THR A 146 4.40 21.46 4.33
N ASN A 147 3.30 21.33 3.59
CA ASN A 147 3.25 21.08 2.15
C ASN A 147 4.03 19.83 1.68
N TYR A 148 4.30 18.88 2.58
CA TYR A 148 5.03 17.67 2.24
C TYR A 148 4.10 16.60 1.70
N GLU A 149 4.50 15.94 0.61
CA GLU A 149 3.85 14.77 0.00
C GLU A 149 4.62 13.47 0.32
N TYR A 150 5.85 13.62 0.81
CA TYR A 150 6.67 12.53 1.35
C TYR A 150 7.47 12.98 2.56
N ILE A 151 7.80 12.03 3.42
CA ILE A 151 8.61 12.22 4.63
C ILE A 151 9.89 11.40 4.50
N ASP A 152 11.04 12.08 4.44
CA ASP A 152 12.36 11.48 4.55
C ASP A 152 13.03 11.84 5.89
N GLU A 153 14.27 11.39 6.09
CA GLU A 153 15.02 11.63 7.34
C GLU A 153 15.15 13.12 7.69
N GLN A 154 15.30 13.99 6.67
CA GLN A 154 15.43 15.44 6.87
C GLN A 154 14.10 16.09 7.22
N ARG A 155 12.99 15.59 6.65
CA ARG A 155 11.65 16.14 6.85
C ARG A 155 10.97 15.63 8.11
N TYR A 156 11.36 14.45 8.57
CA TYR A 156 10.74 13.76 9.70
C TYR A 156 10.60 14.62 10.97
N PRO A 157 11.64 15.33 11.46
CA PRO A 157 11.52 16.10 12.69
C PRO A 157 10.41 17.17 12.62
N ARG A 158 10.39 17.94 11.53
CA ARG A 158 9.39 18.99 11.31
C ARG A 158 7.99 18.41 11.08
N TYR A 159 7.89 17.28 10.39
CA TYR A 159 6.61 16.61 10.17
C TYR A 159 6.00 16.16 11.49
N ILE A 160 6.76 15.42 12.31
CA ILE A 160 6.27 14.91 13.59
C ILE A 160 5.95 16.03 14.57
N GLU A 161 6.76 17.10 14.62
CA GLU A 161 6.45 18.29 15.42
C GLU A 161 5.06 18.84 15.07
N LYS A 162 4.75 19.00 13.78
CA LYS A 162 3.44 19.51 13.34
C LYS A 162 2.29 18.54 13.60
N ILE A 163 2.52 17.24 13.49
CA ILE A 163 1.54 16.22 13.87
C ILE A 163 1.25 16.29 15.37
N GLN A 164 2.28 16.41 16.22
CA GLN A 164 2.14 16.50 17.67
C GLN A 164 1.46 17.81 18.12
N GLU A 165 1.78 18.94 17.49
CA GLU A 165 1.10 20.22 17.73
C GLU A 165 -0.39 20.14 17.36
N ARG A 166 -0.73 19.49 16.25
CA ARG A 166 -2.13 19.37 15.79
C ARG A 166 -2.92 18.36 16.60
N TYR A 167 -2.25 17.30 17.03
CA TYR A 167 -2.85 16.16 17.70
C TYR A 167 -2.21 15.86 19.07
N PRO A 168 -2.27 16.80 20.02
CA PRO A 168 -1.59 16.66 21.31
C PRO A 168 -2.21 15.59 22.22
N THR A 169 -3.45 15.20 21.97
CA THR A 169 -4.25 14.27 22.79
C THR A 169 -5.15 13.39 21.90
N GLU A 170 -5.60 12.24 22.41
CA GLU A 170 -6.36 11.26 21.60
C GLU A 170 -7.65 11.84 20.99
N ASP A 171 -8.35 12.71 21.72
CA ASP A 171 -9.60 13.37 21.33
C ASP A 171 -9.44 14.38 20.17
N THR A 172 -8.20 14.75 19.86
CA THR A 172 -7.93 15.67 18.74
C THR A 172 -7.71 14.94 17.40
N TYR A 173 -7.47 13.63 17.42
CA TYR A 173 -7.36 12.84 16.20
C TYR A 173 -8.72 12.70 15.50
N PRO A 174 -8.74 12.63 14.15
CA PRO A 174 -9.98 12.32 13.43
C PRO A 174 -10.47 10.92 13.80
N GLU A 175 -11.78 10.70 13.66
CA GLU A 175 -12.39 9.39 13.83
C GLU A 175 -12.26 8.55 12.55
N GLY A 176 -12.03 7.24 12.71
CA GLY A 176 -12.07 6.29 11.59
C GLY A 176 -10.94 6.45 10.57
N TYR A 177 -11.17 5.89 9.38
CA TYR A 177 -10.25 6.02 8.26
C TYR A 177 -10.44 7.37 7.57
N ILE A 178 -9.35 8.07 7.27
CA ILE A 178 -9.38 9.28 6.47
C ILE A 178 -10.11 9.05 5.12
N GLN A 179 -11.03 9.95 4.78
CA GLN A 179 -11.77 9.98 3.52
C GLN A 179 -11.44 11.25 2.75
N GLY A 180 -10.74 11.12 1.62
CA GLY A 180 -10.38 12.26 0.78
C GLY A 180 -9.60 13.35 1.52
N SER A 181 -9.74 14.60 1.07
CA SER A 181 -9.07 15.74 1.69
C SER A 181 -9.73 16.17 3.01
N THR A 182 -8.92 16.54 3.99
CA THR A 182 -9.31 17.10 5.29
C THR A 182 -8.74 18.50 5.48
N ASP A 183 -8.88 19.08 6.68
CA ASP A 183 -8.24 20.32 7.10
C ASP A 183 -6.71 20.19 7.28
N GLN A 184 -6.20 18.97 7.46
CA GLN A 184 -4.77 18.68 7.64
C GLN A 184 -4.10 18.06 6.41
N PHE A 185 -4.86 17.37 5.55
CA PHE A 185 -4.31 16.67 4.41
C PHE A 185 -5.10 16.96 3.12
N ASP A 186 -4.40 17.12 2.00
CA ASP A 186 -5.00 17.05 0.67
C ASP A 186 -4.83 15.64 0.11
N GLU A 187 -5.89 14.99 -0.37
CA GLU A 187 -5.77 13.81 -1.22
C GLU A 187 -5.26 14.26 -2.60
N ILE A 188 -4.06 13.82 -2.97
CA ILE A 188 -3.40 14.22 -4.23
C ILE A 188 -3.55 13.17 -5.33
N ALA A 189 -3.85 11.93 -4.96
CA ALA A 189 -4.16 10.85 -5.87
C ALA A 189 -4.93 9.74 -5.14
N ALA A 190 -5.83 9.06 -5.83
CA ALA A 190 -6.56 7.91 -5.33
C ALA A 190 -6.68 6.84 -6.42
N TYR A 191 -6.44 5.59 -6.04
CA TYR A 191 -6.49 4.44 -6.93
C TYR A 191 -7.40 3.37 -6.35
N ASP A 192 -8.46 3.02 -7.08
CA ASP A 192 -9.43 2.04 -6.61
C ASP A 192 -8.88 0.61 -6.61
N ALA A 193 -9.38 -0.19 -5.66
CA ALA A 193 -9.14 -1.62 -5.55
C ALA A 193 -9.86 -2.37 -6.67
N VAL A 194 -9.13 -2.68 -7.73
CA VAL A 194 -9.59 -3.47 -8.87
C VAL A 194 -8.84 -4.80 -8.87
N PHE A 195 -9.54 -5.91 -9.10
CA PHE A 195 -8.91 -7.22 -9.18
C PHE A 195 -7.74 -7.23 -10.17
N ASN A 196 -6.62 -7.80 -9.74
CA ASN A 196 -5.36 -7.89 -10.46
C ASN A 196 -4.68 -6.55 -10.78
N ARG A 197 -5.08 -5.45 -10.12
CA ARG A 197 -4.35 -4.19 -10.13
C ARG A 197 -3.19 -4.21 -9.15
N LEU A 198 -2.03 -3.73 -9.54
CA LEU A 198 -0.89 -3.49 -8.67
C LEU A 198 -0.53 -2.00 -8.64
N LEU A 199 -0.23 -1.49 -7.46
CA LEU A 199 0.41 -0.19 -7.24
C LEU A 199 1.84 -0.40 -6.75
N MET A 200 2.77 0.41 -7.23
CA MET A 200 4.13 0.52 -6.72
C MET A 200 4.47 2.00 -6.52
N TYR A 201 4.92 2.38 -5.33
CA TYR A 201 5.25 3.77 -4.98
C TYR A 201 6.36 3.82 -3.93
N ARG A 202 6.94 5.00 -3.66
CA ARG A 202 7.98 5.14 -2.62
C ARG A 202 7.40 4.98 -1.22
N GLY A 203 8.07 4.23 -0.36
CA GLY A 203 7.68 4.06 1.04
C GLY A 203 7.74 5.36 1.88
N THR A 204 8.36 6.42 1.36
CA THR A 204 8.38 7.76 1.97
C THR A 204 7.12 8.56 1.68
N SER A 205 6.34 8.19 0.67
CA SER A 205 5.14 8.95 0.26
C SER A 205 4.08 8.88 1.36
N LEU A 206 3.44 10.00 1.65
CA LEU A 206 2.29 10.02 2.55
C LEU A 206 1.10 9.33 1.89
N HIS A 207 0.57 8.30 2.53
CA HIS A 207 -0.47 7.46 1.97
C HIS A 207 -1.35 6.82 3.04
N CYS A 208 -2.51 6.30 2.61
CA CYS A 208 -3.40 5.46 3.40
C CYS A 208 -4.13 4.45 2.52
N GLY A 209 -4.62 3.37 3.12
CA GLY A 209 -5.70 2.60 2.51
C GLY A 209 -6.94 3.48 2.38
N LYS A 210 -7.50 3.59 1.18
CA LYS A 210 -8.84 4.15 0.96
C LYS A 210 -9.83 3.09 1.41
N ILE A 211 -10.64 3.39 2.42
CA ILE A 211 -11.60 2.45 3.03
C ILE A 211 -12.92 3.18 3.26
N GLY A 212 -13.84 3.11 2.30
CA GLY A 212 -15.15 3.75 2.43
C GLY A 212 -16.03 3.16 3.54
N ASP A 213 -17.02 3.92 3.99
CA ASP A 213 -17.90 3.58 5.12
C ASP A 213 -18.66 2.26 4.95
N GLY A 214 -18.91 1.85 3.71
CA GLY A 214 -19.58 0.58 3.38
C GLY A 214 -18.70 -0.66 3.42
N TYR A 215 -17.41 -0.54 3.78
CA TYR A 215 -16.52 -1.70 3.82
C TYR A 215 -16.92 -2.68 4.93
N ASN A 216 -16.93 -3.98 4.61
CA ASN A 216 -17.51 -5.01 5.47
C ASN A 216 -16.57 -5.51 6.60
N PHE A 217 -15.28 -5.18 6.52
CA PHE A 217 -14.24 -5.67 7.45
C PHE A 217 -14.18 -7.20 7.56
N ASP A 218 -14.60 -7.91 6.52
CA ASP A 218 -14.65 -9.37 6.50
C ASP A 218 -13.23 -9.95 6.42
N PRO A 219 -12.79 -10.77 7.39
CA PRO A 219 -11.46 -11.41 7.35
C PRO A 219 -11.35 -12.50 6.28
N ASN A 220 -12.45 -12.91 5.65
CA ASN A 220 -12.44 -13.98 4.66
C ASN A 220 -11.76 -13.51 3.35
N PRO A 221 -10.67 -14.15 2.90
CA PRO A 221 -9.97 -13.80 1.66
C PRO A 221 -10.84 -13.88 0.38
N ALA A 222 -11.98 -14.56 0.42
CA ALA A 222 -12.91 -14.66 -0.71
C ALA A 222 -13.82 -13.44 -0.87
N THR A 223 -14.04 -12.65 0.19
CA THR A 223 -15.05 -11.58 0.26
C THR A 223 -14.50 -10.25 0.78
N GLY A 224 -13.45 -10.28 1.61
CA GLY A 224 -12.72 -9.11 2.08
C GLY A 224 -11.80 -8.50 1.02
N ARG A 225 -11.21 -7.34 1.34
CA ARG A 225 -10.21 -6.66 0.50
C ARG A 225 -8.86 -7.38 0.57
N LEU A 226 -8.79 -8.57 -0.06
CA LEU A 226 -7.57 -9.34 -0.17
C LEU A 226 -6.56 -8.63 -1.06
N THR A 227 -5.37 -8.41 -0.50
CA THR A 227 -4.22 -7.85 -1.21
C THR A 227 -2.98 -8.69 -0.97
N VAL A 228 -1.96 -8.55 -1.82
CA VAL A 228 -0.58 -8.79 -1.45
C VAL A 228 0.11 -7.44 -1.26
N THR A 229 0.58 -7.17 -0.05
CA THR A 229 1.37 -5.99 0.26
C THR A 229 2.84 -6.37 0.32
N SER A 230 3.71 -5.61 -0.35
CA SER A 230 5.14 -5.86 -0.35
C SER A 230 5.94 -4.61 -0.02
N PHE A 231 7.10 -4.79 0.60
CA PHE A 231 8.05 -3.72 0.88
C PHE A 231 9.47 -4.15 0.50
N PHE A 232 10.09 -3.37 -0.38
CA PHE A 232 11.45 -3.58 -0.86
C PHE A 232 12.34 -2.45 -0.37
N GLU A 233 13.50 -2.81 0.17
CA GLU A 233 14.52 -1.87 0.65
C GLU A 233 15.82 -2.09 -0.12
N PHE A 234 16.45 -1.00 -0.54
CA PHE A 234 17.64 -0.98 -1.37
C PHE A 234 18.84 -0.36 -0.62
N ASN A 235 20.06 -0.81 -0.95
CA ASN A 235 21.31 -0.30 -0.38
C ASN A 235 21.75 1.07 -0.90
#